data_AF-A0A7L1ECD3-F1
#
_entry.id   AF-A0A7L1ECD3-F1
#
_cell.length_a   1.000
_cell.length_b   1.000
_cell.length_c   1.000
_cell.angle_alpha   90.00
_cell.angle_beta   90.00
_cell.angle_gamma   90.00
#
_symmetry.space_group_name_H-M   'P 1'
#
loop_
_entity.id
_entity.type
_entity.pdbx_description
1 polymer ?
#
loop_
_entity_poly.entity_id
_entity_poly.type
_entity_poly.pdbx_seq_one_letter_code
_entity_poly.pdbx_strand_id
1 'polypeptide(L)' 'CAQADDWRSAKAIYDFHALDIDGNDVSLEKYRGDVCIITNVASK' A
#
# COMPACT_ATOMS: atom_id res chain seq x y z
N CYS A 1 -11.88 -11.81 -6.97
CA CYS A 1 -10.77 -12.02 -6.02
C CYS A 1 -9.53 -11.49 -6.69
N ALA A 2 -8.93 -10.40 -6.20
CA ALA A 2 -7.73 -9.82 -6.80
C ALA A 2 -6.62 -10.90 -6.84
N GLN A 3 -6.31 -11.36 -8.05
CA GLN A 3 -5.46 -12.53 -8.29
C GLN A 3 -4.00 -12.23 -7.88
N ALA A 4 -3.30 -13.25 -7.38
CA ALA A 4 -1.92 -13.22 -6.90
C ALA A 4 -0.83 -12.76 -7.91
N ASP A 5 -1.23 -12.39 -9.13
CA ASP A 5 -0.38 -11.84 -10.18
C ASP A 5 -0.49 -10.32 -10.34
N ASP A 6 -1.46 -9.67 -9.69
CA ASP A 6 -1.75 -8.24 -9.87
C ASP A 6 -0.58 -7.34 -9.43
N TRP A 7 0.12 -7.75 -8.36
CA TRP A 7 1.30 -7.03 -7.86
C TRP A 7 2.48 -7.06 -8.85
N ARG A 8 2.55 -8.07 -9.74
CA ARG A 8 3.58 -8.16 -10.78
C ARG A 8 3.31 -7.19 -11.93
N SER A 9 2.04 -6.87 -12.19
CA SER A 9 1.62 -5.89 -13.19
C SER A 9 1.51 -4.46 -12.65
N ALA A 10 1.50 -4.27 -11.34
CA ALA A 10 1.47 -2.97 -10.69
C ALA A 10 2.66 -2.11 -11.14
N LYS A 11 2.39 -0.84 -11.40
CA LYS A 11 3.39 0.11 -11.92
C LYS A 11 3.86 1.10 -10.86
N ALA A 12 3.06 1.28 -9.80
CA ALA A 12 3.38 2.18 -8.71
C ALA A 12 2.78 1.67 -7.40
N ILE A 13 3.25 2.24 -6.29
CA ILE A 13 2.68 1.99 -4.97
C ILE A 13 1.21 2.41 -4.88
N TYR A 14 0.76 3.34 -5.74
CA TYR A 14 -0.60 3.85 -5.79
C TYR A 14 -1.63 2.81 -6.24
N ASP A 15 -1.19 1.70 -6.86
CA ASP A 15 -2.05 0.61 -7.32
C ASP A 15 -2.48 -0.32 -6.16
N PHE A 16 -1.97 -0.06 -4.94
CA PHE A 16 -2.17 -0.91 -3.78
C PHE A 16 -3.08 -0.27 -2.73
N HIS A 17 -3.68 -1.15 -1.94
CA HIS A 17 -4.43 -0.82 -0.75
C HIS A 17 -3.77 -1.47 0.47
N ALA A 18 -3.92 -0.85 1.63
CA ALA A 18 -3.45 -1.38 2.90
C ALA A 18 -4.45 -1.07 4.01
N LEU A 19 -4.56 -1.98 4.97
CA LEU A 19 -5.24 -1.70 6.23
C LEU A 19 -4.39 -0.74 7.06
N ASP A 20 -4.98 0.36 7.50
CA ASP A 20 -4.35 1.22 8.49
C ASP A 20 -4.41 0.60 9.90
N ILE A 21 -3.83 1.29 10.89
CA ILE A 21 -3.76 0.81 12.28
C ILE A 21 -5.14 0.69 12.95
N ASP A 22 -6.14 1.41 12.43
CA ASP A 22 -7.52 1.40 12.90
C ASP A 22 -8.38 0.35 12.16
N GLY A 23 -7.79 -0.37 11.19
CA GLY A 23 -8.45 -1.43 10.44
C GLY A 23 -9.25 -0.96 9.23
N ASN A 24 -9.08 0.30 8.79
CA ASN A 24 -9.72 0.80 7.59
C ASN A 24 -8.93 0.39 6.35
N ASP A 25 -9.61 -0.03 5.28
CA ASP A 25 -8.98 -0.24 3.99
C ASP A 25 -8.70 1.10 3.30
N VAL A 26 -7.41 1.37 3.06
CA VAL A 26 -6.94 2.66 2.55
C VAL A 26 -6.16 2.45 1.26
N SER A 27 -6.59 3.15 0.21
CA SER A 27 -5.81 3.24 -1.03
C SER A 27 -4.54 4.06 -0.82
N LEU A 28 -3.41 3.56 -1.30
CA LEU A 28 -2.14 4.28 -1.27
C LEU A 28 -2.07 5.40 -2.32
N GLU A 29 -3.03 5.49 -3.24
CA GLU A 29 -3.16 6.61 -4.17
C GLU A 29 -3.24 7.97 -3.46
N LYS A 30 -3.70 8.01 -2.21
CA LYS A 30 -3.78 9.24 -1.41
C LYS A 30 -2.42 9.95 -1.22
N TYR A 31 -1.30 9.26 -1.45
CA TYR A 31 0.04 9.83 -1.34
C TYR A 31 0.62 10.31 -2.69
N ARG A 32 -0.18 10.35 -3.75
CA ARG A 32 0.27 10.81 -5.07
C ARG A 32 0.70 12.29 -5.00
N GLY A 33 1.95 12.54 -5.37
CA GLY A 33 2.55 13.88 -5.35
C GLY A 33 3.49 14.11 -4.16
N ASP A 34 3.50 13.19 -3.18
CA ASP A 34 4.36 13.24 -2.01
C ASP A 34 5.50 12.22 -2.09
N VAL A 35 6.64 12.57 -1.48
CA VAL A 35 7.75 11.63 -1.30
C VAL A 35 7.44 10.69 -0.12
N CYS A 36 7.47 9.38 -0.36
CA CYS A 36 7.08 8.37 0.64
C CYS A 36 8.28 7.51 1.09
N ILE A 37 8.26 7.09 2.36
CA ILE A 37 9.16 6.06 2.91
C ILE A 37 8.30 4.88 3.35
N ILE A 38 8.63 3.68 2.88
CA ILE A 38 8.01 2.42 3.29
C ILE A 38 9.01 1.68 4.18
N THR A 39 8.60 1.35 5.40
CA THR A 39 9.46 0.67 6.37
C THR A 39 8.67 -0.38 7.14
N ASN A 40 9.34 -1.49 7.47
CA ASN A 40 8.82 -2.48 8.39
C ASN A 40 9.23 -2.10 9.83
N VAL A 41 8.26 -2.09 10.74
CA VAL A 41 8.49 -1.81 12.16
C VAL A 41 8.23 -3.06 13.01
N ALA A 42 8.92 -3.17 14.14
CA ALA A 42 8.69 -4.21 15.13
C ALA A 42 8.93 -3.63 16.53
N SER A 43 8.06 -3.94 17.49
CA SER A 43 8.27 -3.62 18.90
C SER A 43 8.93 -4.80 19.63
N LYS A 44 9.63 -4.54 20.74
CA LYS A 44 10.17 -5.58 21.62
C LYS A 44 9.06 -6.39 22.29
#